data_AF-A0A646II28-F1
#
_entry.id   AF-A0A646II28-F1
#
_cell.length_a   1.000
_cell.length_b   1.000
_cell.length_c   1.000
_cell.angle_alpha   90.00
_cell.angle_beta   90.00
_cell.angle_gamma   90.00
#
_symmetry.space_group_name_H-M   'P 1'
#
loop_
_entity.id
_entity.type
_entity.pdbx_description
1 polymer ?
#
loop_
_entity_poly.entity_id
_entity_poly.type
_entity_poly.pdbx_seq_one_letter_code
_entity_poly.pdbx_strand_id
1 'polypeptide(L)'
;MGSWKELPDTLGERERRLVVRLRGLKDHSGLSLAGLSRRTSYSSSSWERYLNGKKFPPPDAVRELSAVAGVNPERLLALHALAVEHPGPPHGVVERTAGHVGGTGAAPG
;
A
#
# COMPACT_ATOMS: atom_id res chain seq x y z
N MET A 1 -7.31 -15.32 -0.81
CA MET A 1 -6.89 -15.07 0.58
C MET A 1 -5.62 -14.25 0.54
N GLY A 2 -5.64 -13.01 1.00
CA GLY A 2 -4.46 -12.15 0.98
C GLY A 2 -3.41 -12.62 1.96
N SER A 3 -2.25 -13.05 1.47
CA SER A 3 -1.03 -13.27 2.24
C SER A 3 -0.41 -11.92 2.62
N TRP A 4 -1.16 -11.10 3.36
CA TRP A 4 -0.74 -9.76 3.72
C TRP A 4 0.34 -9.83 4.78
N LYS A 5 1.44 -9.09 4.58
CA LYS A 5 2.49 -8.99 5.58
C LYS A 5 1.98 -8.20 6.80
N GLU A 6 2.58 -8.42 7.96
CA GLU A 6 2.35 -7.55 9.11
C GLU A 6 2.65 -6.10 8.74
N LEU A 7 1.77 -5.19 9.17
CA LEU A 7 1.93 -3.78 8.90
C LEU A 7 3.08 -3.24 9.75
N PRO A 8 3.95 -2.38 9.20
CA PRO A 8 5.01 -1.75 9.97
C PRO A 8 4.44 -0.99 11.18
N ASP A 9 5.13 -1.07 12.32
CA ASP A 9 4.80 -0.28 13.52
C ASP A 9 5.02 1.22 13.31
N THR A 10 5.74 1.58 12.24
CA THR A 10 5.98 2.96 11.84
C THR A 10 4.76 3.63 11.22
N LEU A 11 3.75 2.90 10.74
CA LEU A 11 2.47 3.51 10.34
C LEU A 11 1.74 4.04 11.55
N GLY A 12 1.28 5.30 11.48
CA GLY A 12 0.37 5.84 12.46
C GLY A 12 -0.93 5.03 12.54
N GLU A 13 -1.64 5.11 13.67
CA GLU A 13 -2.87 4.32 13.90
C GLU A 13 -3.90 4.54 12.77
N ARG A 14 -4.04 5.78 12.30
CA ARG A 14 -4.98 6.14 11.23
C ARG A 14 -4.59 5.53 9.88
N GLU A 15 -3.30 5.55 9.55
CA GLU A 15 -2.79 4.93 8.33
C GLU A 15 -2.97 3.41 8.38
N ARG A 16 -2.63 2.78 9.50
CA ARG A 16 -2.85 1.35 9.74
C ARG A 16 -4.32 0.99 9.57
N ARG A 17 -5.22 1.79 10.16
CA ARG A 17 -6.68 1.61 10.05
C ARG A 17 -7.14 1.69 8.60
N LEU A 18 -6.63 2.65 7.81
CA LEU A 18 -6.94 2.73 6.39
C LEU A 18 -6.47 1.48 5.63
N VAL A 19 -5.22 1.07 5.82
CA VAL A 19 -4.65 -0.08 5.11
C VAL A 19 -5.39 -1.37 5.44
N VAL A 20 -5.77 -1.59 6.71
CA VAL A 20 -6.59 -2.75 7.11
C VAL A 20 -7.96 -2.75 6.40
N ARG A 21 -8.59 -1.59 6.26
CA ARG A 21 -9.87 -1.48 5.54
C ARG A 21 -9.72 -1.75 4.05
N LEU A 22 -8.63 -1.28 3.42
CA LEU A 22 -8.34 -1.57 2.03
C LEU A 22 -8.05 -3.06 1.81
N ARG A 23 -7.33 -3.73 2.73
CA ARG A 23 -7.13 -5.19 2.69
C ARG A 23 -8.47 -5.94 2.72
N GLY A 24 -9.38 -5.53 3.60
CA GLY A 24 -10.72 -6.09 3.68
C GLY A 24 -11.50 -5.94 2.37
N LEU A 25 -11.46 -4.76 1.74
CA LEU A 25 -12.11 -4.54 0.43
C LEU A 25 -11.49 -5.40 -0.67
N LYS A 26 -10.16 -5.48 -0.72
CA LYS A 26 -9.47 -6.35 -1.67
C LYS A 26 -9.94 -7.79 -1.46
N ASP A 27 -9.93 -8.29 -0.24
CA ASP A 27 -10.30 -9.69 0.02
C ASP A 27 -11.77 -9.97 -0.32
N HIS A 28 -12.66 -9.01 -0.09
CA HIS A 28 -14.08 -9.12 -0.47
C HIS A 28 -14.29 -9.06 -1.99
N SER A 29 -13.44 -8.37 -2.74
CA SER A 29 -13.50 -8.32 -4.20
C SER A 29 -13.24 -9.67 -4.87
N GLY A 30 -12.65 -10.64 -4.16
CA GLY A 30 -12.25 -11.94 -4.71
C GLY A 30 -11.09 -11.88 -5.72
N LEU A 31 -10.55 -10.70 -6.00
CA LEU A 31 -9.51 -10.51 -7.01
C LEU A 31 -8.11 -10.86 -6.49
N SER A 32 -7.27 -11.37 -7.40
CA SER A 32 -5.83 -11.39 -7.22
C SER A 32 -5.23 -9.99 -7.43
N LEU A 33 -3.99 -9.75 -7.00
CA LEU A 33 -3.31 -8.47 -7.26
C LEU A 33 -3.17 -8.19 -8.77
N ALA A 34 -3.04 -9.23 -9.59
CA ALA A 34 -3.04 -9.12 -11.05
C ALA A 34 -4.43 -8.76 -11.60
N GLY A 35 -5.49 -9.33 -11.04
CA GLY A 35 -6.87 -8.97 -11.40
C GLY A 35 -7.19 -7.53 -11.01
N LEU A 36 -6.74 -7.10 -9.84
CA LEU A 36 -6.88 -5.72 -9.39
C LEU A 36 -6.15 -4.76 -10.33
N SER A 37 -4.89 -5.04 -10.67
CA SER A 37 -4.12 -4.18 -11.58
C SER A 37 -4.66 -4.07 -13.00
N ARG A 38 -5.50 -5.01 -13.44
CA ARG A 38 -6.18 -4.91 -14.74
C ARG A 38 -7.42 -4.00 -14.70
N ARG A 39 -7.97 -3.76 -13.51
CA ARG A 39 -9.18 -2.95 -13.30
C ARG A 39 -8.88 -1.55 -12.73
N THR A 40 -7.62 -1.28 -12.45
CA THR A 40 -7.12 -0.06 -11.80
C THR A 40 -5.91 0.46 -12.57
N SER A 41 -5.58 1.73 -12.40
CA SER A 41 -4.40 2.37 -13.00
C SER A 41 -3.07 1.92 -12.37
N TYR A 42 -3.11 1.18 -11.26
CA TYR A 42 -1.93 0.75 -10.51
C TYR A 42 -1.54 -0.71 -10.77
N SER A 43 -0.23 -0.96 -10.86
CA SER A 43 0.34 -2.31 -11.01
C SER A 43 0.19 -3.17 -9.76
N SER A 44 0.29 -4.50 -9.89
CA SER A 44 0.23 -5.43 -8.75
C SER A 44 1.28 -5.13 -7.68
N SER A 45 2.49 -4.71 -8.08
CA SER A 45 3.55 -4.32 -7.15
C SER A 45 3.20 -3.03 -6.38
N SER A 46 2.55 -2.07 -7.04
CA SER A 46 2.06 -0.86 -6.37
C SER A 46 1.00 -1.21 -5.32
N TRP A 47 0.04 -2.06 -5.70
CA TRP A 47 -0.98 -2.55 -4.77
C TRP A 47 -0.39 -3.32 -3.61
N GLU A 48 0.60 -4.18 -3.85
CA GLU A 48 1.30 -4.89 -2.78
C GLU A 48 1.94 -3.93 -1.79
N ARG A 49 2.64 -2.89 -2.28
CA ARG A 49 3.28 -1.89 -1.41
C ARG A 49 2.27 -1.14 -0.57
N TYR A 50 1.15 -0.73 -1.16
CA TYR A 50 0.08 -0.01 -0.47
C TYR A 50 -0.58 -0.89 0.59
N LEU A 51 -0.97 -2.10 0.20
CA LEU A 51 -1.66 -3.03 1.08
C LEU A 51 -0.71 -3.59 2.15
N ASN A 52 0.60 -3.61 1.95
CA ASN A 52 1.59 -3.96 2.97
C ASN A 52 2.05 -2.77 3.82
N GLY A 53 1.51 -1.56 3.62
CA GLY A 53 1.93 -0.36 4.36
C GLY A 53 3.35 0.13 4.04
N LYS A 54 4.01 -0.43 3.02
CA LYS A 54 5.34 0.04 2.58
C LYS A 54 5.30 1.43 1.94
N LYS A 55 4.13 1.83 1.44
CA LYS A 55 3.87 3.18 0.92
C LYS A 55 2.42 3.51 1.25
N PHE A 56 2.18 4.73 1.69
CA PHE A 56 0.81 5.20 1.90
C PHE A 56 0.07 5.31 0.55
N PRO A 57 -1.14 4.73 0.41
CA PRO A 57 -1.89 4.78 -0.84
C PRO A 57 -2.31 6.21 -1.18
N PRO A 58 -2.20 6.64 -2.46
CA PRO A 58 -2.80 7.90 -2.88
C PRO A 58 -4.34 7.83 -2.80
N PRO A 59 -5.03 8.98 -2.70
CA PRO A 59 -6.49 9.00 -2.62
C PRO A 59 -7.16 8.38 -3.86
N ASP A 60 -6.55 8.49 -5.04
CA ASP A 60 -7.05 7.84 -6.25
C ASP A 60 -6.99 6.31 -6.19
N ALA A 61 -5.96 5.73 -5.55
CA ALA A 61 -5.95 4.29 -5.29
C ALA A 61 -7.12 3.90 -4.36
N VAL A 62 -7.43 4.70 -3.34
CA VAL A 62 -8.58 4.45 -2.46
C VAL A 62 -9.89 4.49 -3.26
N ARG A 63 -10.05 5.47 -4.16
CA ARG A 63 -11.22 5.58 -5.05
C ARG A 63 -11.36 4.37 -5.97
N GLU A 64 -10.29 4.01 -6.68
CA GLU A 64 -10.32 2.92 -7.64
C GLU A 64 -10.58 1.56 -6.97
N LEU A 65 -9.98 1.28 -5.81
CA LEU A 65 -10.29 0.04 -5.08
C LEU A 65 -11.74 0.01 -4.58
N SER A 66 -12.26 1.15 -4.12
CA SER A 66 -13.65 1.26 -3.69
C SER A 66 -14.61 1.01 -4.85
N ALA A 67 -14.32 1.56 -6.03
CA ALA A 67 -15.09 1.32 -7.25
C ALA A 67 -15.05 -0.16 -7.67
N VAL A 68 -13.88 -0.80 -7.60
CA VAL A 68 -13.74 -2.24 -7.89
C VAL A 68 -14.54 -3.11 -6.92
N ALA A 69 -14.59 -2.73 -5.65
CA ALA A 69 -15.34 -3.41 -4.60
C ALA A 69 -16.84 -3.03 -4.56
N GLY A 70 -17.29 -2.06 -5.38
CA GLY A 70 -18.67 -1.59 -5.40
C GLY A 70 -19.10 -0.84 -4.13
N VAL A 71 -18.15 -0.22 -3.41
CA VAL A 71 -18.41 0.51 -2.16
C VAL A 71 -18.20 2.01 -2.34
N ASN A 72 -18.92 2.81 -1.55
CA ASN A 72 -18.77 4.25 -1.57
C ASN A 72 -17.39 4.68 -0.97
N PRO A 73 -16.57 5.47 -1.69
CA PRO A 73 -15.23 5.85 -1.26
C PRO A 73 -15.19 6.95 -0.20
N GLU A 74 -16.26 7.73 0.01
CA GLU A 74 -16.28 8.94 0.85
C GLU A 74 -15.74 8.69 2.26
N ARG A 75 -16.21 7.62 2.92
CA ARG A 75 -15.78 7.28 4.28
C ARG A 75 -14.28 6.92 4.33
N LEU A 76 -13.76 6.29 3.27
CA LEU A 76 -12.36 5.90 3.19
C LEU A 76 -11.47 7.10 2.84
N LEU A 77 -11.96 8.00 2.00
CA LEU A 77 -11.28 9.26 1.66
C LEU A 77 -11.22 10.21 2.86
N ALA A 78 -12.28 10.29 3.66
CA ALA A 78 -12.25 11.05 4.91
C ALA A 78 -11.19 10.47 5.88
N LEU A 79 -11.12 9.14 6.01
CA LEU A 79 -10.07 8.49 6.82
C LEU A 79 -8.66 8.72 6.24
N HIS A 80 -8.53 8.71 4.91
CA HIS A 80 -7.28 9.01 4.22
C HIS A 80 -6.81 10.44 4.51
N ALA A 81 -7.69 11.43 4.36
CA ALA A 81 -7.39 12.82 4.67
C ALA A 81 -6.92 12.98 6.12
N LEU A 82 -7.63 12.38 7.09
CA LEU A 82 -7.25 12.42 8.51
C LEU A 82 -5.90 11.74 8.82
N ALA A 83 -5.45 10.83 7.96
CA ALA A 83 -4.14 10.18 8.08
C ALA A 83 -3.03 11.02 7.43
N VAL A 84 -3.32 11.75 6.36
CA VAL A 84 -2.37 12.67 5.70
C VAL A 84 -2.16 13.96 6.50
N GLU A 85 -3.22 14.48 7.13
CA GLU A 85 -3.18 15.73 7.93
C GLU A 85 -2.33 15.59 9.21
N HIS A 86 -2.17 14.37 9.70
CA HIS A 86 -1.37 14.07 10.88
C HIS A 86 -0.56 12.81 10.59
N PRO A 87 0.50 12.91 9.75
CA PRO A 87 1.42 11.80 9.62
C PRO A 87 1.90 11.48 11.04
N GLY A 88 1.98 10.19 11.39
CA GLY A 88 2.68 9.80 12.62
C GLY A 88 4.08 10.44 12.64
N PRO A 89 4.76 10.47 13.80
CA PRO A 89 6.09 11.08 13.90
C PRO A 89 6.94 10.64 12.70
N PRO A 90 7.69 11.57 12.08
CA PRO A 90 8.46 11.26 10.88
C PRO A 90 9.22 9.98 11.15
N HIS A 91 8.98 8.98 10.29
CA HIS A 91 9.65 7.70 10.37
C HIS A 91 11.13 7.99 10.60
N GLY A 92 11.65 7.47 11.71
CA GLY A 92 13.01 7.70 12.13
C GLY A 92 13.93 7.64 10.93
N VAL A 93 14.70 8.71 10.78
CA VAL A 93 15.88 8.75 9.95
C VAL A 93 16.67 7.46 10.15
N VAL A 94 16.49 6.49 9.27
CA VAL A 94 17.44 5.39 9.10
C VAL A 94 18.54 5.90 8.19
N GLU A 95 19.37 6.81 8.71
CA GLU A 95 20.74 6.97 8.20
C GLU A 95 21.57 5.82 8.77
N ARG A 96 21.80 4.78 7.95
CA ARG A 96 23.06 4.50 7.22
C ARG A 96 24.14 3.98 8.18
N THR A 97 24.52 2.71 8.15
CA THR A 97 25.46 2.14 7.18
C THR A 97 25.72 0.66 7.54
N ALA A 98 25.83 -0.23 6.53
CA ALA A 98 26.87 -1.28 6.42
C ALA A 98 26.43 -2.43 5.47
N GLY A 99 27.09 -2.51 4.32
CA GLY A 99 27.50 -3.79 3.71
C GLY A 99 26.50 -4.55 2.85
N HIS A 100 26.45 -4.24 1.56
CA HIS A 100 26.48 -5.33 0.58
C HIS A 100 27.46 -4.98 -0.54
N VAL A 101 28.56 -5.73 -0.50
CA VAL A 101 29.63 -5.80 -1.49
C VAL A 101 29.17 -6.62 -2.69
N GLY A 102 29.76 -6.34 -3.85
CA GLY A 102 29.96 -7.34 -4.90
C GLY A 102 29.01 -7.24 -6.09
N GLY A 103 29.51 -6.65 -7.17
CA GLY A 103 28.85 -6.63 -8.46
C GLY A 103 28.79 -8.01 -9.12
N THR A 104 27.86 -8.16 -10.04
CA THR A 104 27.94 -9.18 -11.09
C THR A 104 27.95 -8.44 -12.41
N GLY A 105 29.14 -8.38 -13.01
CA GLY A 105 29.28 -8.06 -14.42
C GLY A 105 28.76 -9.22 -15.26
N ALA A 106 27.95 -8.91 -16.25
CA ALA A 106 27.74 -9.76 -17.41
C ALA A 106 27.98 -8.89 -18.64
N ALA A 107 29.14 -9.07 -19.26
CA ALA A 107 29.46 -8.53 -20.57
C ALA A 107 28.73 -9.32 -21.67
N PRO A 108 28.45 -8.72 -22.83
CA PRO A 108 27.92 -9.42 -24.00
C PRO A 108 29.04 -10.09 -24.81
N GLY A 109 28.70 -11.21 -25.43
CA GLY A 109 29.41 -11.86 -26.53
C GLY A 109 28.39 -12.45 -27.49
#